data_AF-B2L4H6-F1
#
_entry.id   AF-B2L4H6-F1
#
_cell.length_a   1.000
_cell.length_b   1.000
_cell.length_c   1.000
_cell.angle_alpha   90.00
_cell.angle_beta   90.00
_cell.angle_gamma   90.00
#
_symmetry.space_group_name_H-M   'P 1'
#
loop_
_entity.id
_entity.type
_entity.pdbx_description
1 polymer ?
#
loop_
_entity_poly.entity_id
_entity_poly.type
_entity_poly.pdbx_seq_one_letter_code
_entity_poly.pdbx_strand_id
1 'polypeptide(L)' 'VVVNPYKALPIYSEKIIDMYKGKKRHEMPPHIYAIADTAYRSMLQD' A
#
# COMPACT_ATOMS: atom_id res chain seq x y z
N VAL A 1 2.11 -2.21 12.29
CA VAL A 1 3.05 -1.31 12.98
C VAL A 1 4.11 -0.89 11.98
N VAL A 2 4.49 0.38 11.94
CA VAL A 2 5.54 0.90 11.07
C VAL A 2 6.55 1.62 11.96
N VAL A 3 7.83 1.47 11.65
CA VAL A 3 8.93 2.11 12.38
C VAL A 3 9.69 3.00 11.41
N ASN A 4 10.10 4.20 11.87
CA ASN A 4 10.83 5.15 11.04
C ASN A 4 12.20 4.55 10.62
N PRO A 5 12.49 4.41 9.32
CA PRO A 5 13.77 3.86 8.85
C PRO A 5 14.92 4.86 8.90
N TYR A 6 14.68 6.16 9.13
CA TYR A 6 15.68 7.23 9.09
C TYR A 6 16.53 7.28 7.80
N LYS A 7 16.03 6.68 6.72
CA LYS A 7 16.66 6.64 5.40
C LYS A 7 15.60 6.59 4.31
N ALA A 8 15.87 7.20 3.16
CA ALA A 8 15.05 7.05 1.96
C ALA A 8 15.16 5.62 1.43
N LEU A 9 14.05 4.88 1.50
CA LEU A 9 13.93 3.53 0.96
C LEU A 9 13.28 3.57 -0.43
N PRO A 10 13.71 2.75 -1.39
CA PRO A 10 13.14 2.70 -2.75
C PRO A 10 11.77 1.98 -2.81
N ILE A 11 10.97 2.09 -1.75
CA ILE A 11 9.64 1.44 -1.62
C ILE A 11 8.49 2.36 -2.04
N TYR A 12 8.77 3.66 -2.23
CA TYR A 12 7.81 4.65 -2.67
C TYR A 12 8.12 5.05 -4.12
N SER A 13 7.48 4.39 -5.07
CA SER A 13 7.57 4.72 -6.50
C SER A 13 6.29 4.36 -7.23
N GLU A 14 6.06 4.95 -8.40
CA GLU A 14 4.87 4.69 -9.23
C GLU A 14 4.70 3.20 -9.57
N LYS A 15 5.82 2.53 -9.88
CA LYS A 15 5.83 1.08 -10.10
C LYS A 15 5.24 0.30 -8.91
N ILE A 16 5.58 0.71 -7.69
CA ILE A 16 5.08 0.05 -6.48
C ILE A 16 3.59 0.39 -6.28
N ILE A 17 3.16 1.62 -6.59
CA ILE A 17 1.72 1.98 -6.56
C ILE A 17 0.91 1.05 -7.46
N ASP A 18 1.34 0.85 -8.70
CA ASP A 18 0.65 -0.02 -9.66
C ASP A 18 0.64 -1.49 -9.21
N MET A 19 1.68 -1.95 -8.53
CA MET A 19 1.73 -3.31 -7.96
C MET A 19 0.70 -3.50 -6.83
N TYR A 20 0.45 -2.48 -6.02
CA TYR A 20 -0.50 -2.54 -4.91
C TYR A 20 -1.93 -2.23 -5.32
N LYS A 21 -2.12 -1.55 -6.46
CA LYS A 21 -3.44 -1.18 -6.97
C LYS A 21 -4.28 -2.42 -7.17
N GLY A 22 -5.34 -2.46 -6.40
CA GLY A 22 -6.36 -3.48 -6.48
C GLY A 22 -6.03 -4.89 -5.99
N LYS A 23 -4.89 -5.06 -5.32
CA LYS A 23 -4.51 -6.31 -4.68
C LYS A 23 -5.12 -6.45 -3.29
N LYS A 24 -5.41 -7.69 -2.88
CA LYS A 24 -5.87 -7.95 -1.51
C LYS A 24 -4.67 -7.91 -0.55
N ARG A 25 -4.94 -7.57 0.71
CA ARG A 25 -3.91 -7.43 1.77
C ARG A 25 -3.04 -8.68 1.99
N HIS A 26 -3.53 -9.87 1.66
CA HIS A 26 -2.78 -11.13 1.80
C HIS A 26 -1.95 -11.50 0.56
N GLU A 27 -2.18 -10.84 -0.58
CA GLU A 27 -1.49 -11.14 -1.84
C GLU A 27 -0.16 -10.38 -1.95
N MET A 28 0.01 -9.33 -1.15
CA MET A 28 1.15 -8.43 -1.20
C MET A 28 1.76 -8.22 0.20
N PRO A 29 3.07 -7.94 0.30
CA PRO A 29 3.69 -7.67 1.58
C PRO A 29 3.11 -6.40 2.21
N PRO A 30 3.16 -6.27 3.55
CA PRO A 30 2.56 -5.16 4.27
C PRO A 30 3.17 -3.83 3.83
N HIS A 31 2.34 -2.94 3.30
CA HIS A 31 2.74 -1.62 2.81
C HIS A 31 1.61 -0.60 3.00
N ILE A 32 1.96 0.68 3.09
CA ILE A 32 0.98 1.76 3.25
C ILE A 32 -0.01 1.84 2.07
N TYR A 33 0.45 1.55 0.85
CA TYR A 33 -0.41 1.54 -0.34
C TYR A 33 -1.50 0.47 -0.28
N ALA A 34 -1.26 -0.68 0.35
CA ALA A 34 -2.30 -1.69 0.54
C ALA A 34 -3.44 -1.19 1.44
N ILE A 35 -3.09 -0.40 2.48
CA ILE A 35 -4.07 0.19 3.40
C ILE A 35 -4.86 1.28 2.68
N ALA A 36 -4.18 2.15 1.92
CA ALA A 36 -4.81 3.20 1.15
C ALA A 36 -5.79 2.65 0.10
N ASP A 37 -5.38 1.63 -0.68
CA ASP A 37 -6.24 0.97 -1.68
C ASP A 37 -7.46 0.31 -1.01
N THR A 38 -7.26 -0.37 0.12
CA THR A 38 -8.36 -0.99 0.86
C THR A 38 -9.35 0.06 1.37
N ALA A 39 -8.86 1.15 1.98
CA ALA A 39 -9.72 2.22 2.49
C ALA A 39 -10.51 2.91 1.36
N TYR A 40 -9.86 3.18 0.22
CA TYR A 40 -10.51 3.75 -0.95
C TYR A 40 -11.60 2.83 -1.51
N ARG A 41 -11.32 1.52 -1.60
CA ARG A 41 -12.31 0.53 -2.05
C ARG A 41 -13.48 0.39 -1.09
N SER A 42 -13.22 0.37 0.22
CA SER A 42 -14.29 0.37 1.23
C SER A 42 -15.19 1.59 1.08
N MET A 43 -14.61 2.79 0.92
CA MET A 43 -15.36 4.03 0.71
C MET A 43 -16.24 4.03 -0.55
N LEU A 44 -15.85 3.29 -1.60
CA LEU A 44 -16.65 3.17 -2.83
C LEU A 44 -17.68 2.04 -2.79
N GLN A 45 -17.53 1.08 -1.88
CA GLN A 45 -18.45 -0.04 -1.70
C GLN A 45 -19.53 0.26 -0.65
N ASP A 46 -19.30 1.25 0.21
CA ASP A 46 -20.30 1.90 1.07
C ASP A 46 -21.09 2.95 0.28
#